data_AF-A0AAE2MI01-F1
#
_entry.id   AF-A0AAE2MI01-F1
#
_cell.length_a   1.000
_cell.length_b   1.000
_cell.length_c   1.000
_cell.angle_alpha   90.00
_cell.angle_beta   90.00
_cell.angle_gamma   90.00
#
_symmetry.space_group_name_H-M   'P 1'
#
loop_
_entity.id
_entity.type
_entity.pdbx_description
1 polymer ?
#
loop_
_entity_poly.entity_id
_entity_poly.type
_entity_poly.pdbx_seq_one_letter_code
_entity_poly.pdbx_strand_id
1 'polypeptide(L)' 'MALLTSVLRRWCERYQVELTAEESSRKAKELVEWYEFGVKDPIELEELIDGKI' A
#
# COMPACT_ATOMS: atom_id res chain seq x y z
N MET A 1 -13.13 0.35 -2.18
CA MET A 1 -11.83 -0.36 -2.24
C MET A 1 -10.85 0.21 -3.27
N ALA A 2 -11.25 1.09 -4.21
CA ALA A 2 -10.35 1.60 -5.26
C ALA A 2 -9.11 2.38 -4.77
N LEU A 3 -9.18 2.98 -3.57
CA LEU A 3 -8.06 3.74 -2.98
C LEU A 3 -6.86 2.84 -2.66
N LEU A 4 -7.07 1.75 -1.91
CA LEU A 4 -5.98 0.87 -1.48
C LEU A 4 -5.31 0.20 -2.70
N THR A 5 -6.11 -0.19 -3.69
CA THR A 5 -5.59 -0.73 -4.95
C THR A 5 -4.74 0.30 -5.71
N SER A 6 -5.13 1.58 -5.72
CA SER A 6 -4.35 2.62 -6.41
C SER A 6 -3.06 2.98 -5.68
N VAL A 7 -3.04 2.93 -4.34
CA VAL A 7 -1.81 3.12 -3.54
C VAL A 7 -0.87 1.93 -3.72
N LEU A 8 -1.39 0.70 -3.60
CA LEU A 8 -0.59 -0.51 -3.79
C LEU A 8 0.02 -0.58 -5.19
N ARG A 9 -0.76 -0.25 -6.22
CA ARG A 9 -0.28 -0.25 -7.61
C ARG A 9 0.87 0.74 -7.81
N ARG A 10 0.76 1.95 -7.27
CA ARG A 10 1.84 2.95 -7.35
C ARG A 10 3.11 2.48 -6.65
N TRP A 11 2.97 1.85 -5.49
CA TRP A 11 4.10 1.24 -4.79
C TRP A 11 4.74 0.13 -5.62
N CYS A 12 3.94 -0.78 -6.18
CA CYS A 12 4.42 -1.85 -7.06
C CYS A 12 5.18 -1.29 -8.29
N GLU A 13 4.64 -0.26 -8.94
CA GLU A 13 5.28 0.42 -10.07
C GLU A 13 6.61 1.07 -9.66
N ARG A 14 6.69 1.68 -8.46
CA ARG A 14 7.91 2.31 -7.93
C ARG A 14 9.01 1.29 -7.66
N TYR A 15 8.68 0.17 -7.04
CA TYR A 15 9.64 -0.87 -6.64
C TYR A 15 9.85 -1.96 -7.69
N GLN A 16 9.17 -1.87 -8.84
CA GLN A 16 9.17 -2.89 -9.89
C GLN A 16 8.78 -4.28 -9.36
N VAL A 17 7.85 -4.30 -8.40
CA VAL A 17 7.31 -5.51 -7.79
C VAL A 17 6.02 -5.87 -8.52
N GLU A 18 5.85 -7.14 -8.87
CA GLU A 18 4.59 -7.59 -9.47
C GLU A 18 3.44 -7.51 -8.45
N LEU A 19 2.25 -7.11 -8.91
CA LEU A 19 1.05 -7.05 -8.06
C LEU A 19 0.68 -8.41 -7.45
N THR A 20 1.12 -9.51 -8.05
CA THR A 20 0.92 -10.89 -7.58
C THR A 20 2.06 -11.43 -6.73
N ALA A 21 3.12 -10.66 -6.51
CA ALA A 21 4.25 -11.09 -5.69
C ALA A 21 3.85 -11.26 -4.23
N GLU A 22 4.60 -12.07 -3.48
CA GLU A 22 4.40 -12.20 -2.03
C GLU A 22 4.60 -10.85 -1.33
N GLU A 23 5.55 -10.05 -1.81
CA GLU A 23 5.85 -8.73 -1.26
C GLU A 23 4.70 -7.73 -1.44
N SER A 24 4.07 -7.67 -2.62
CA SER A 24 2.88 -6.84 -2.84
C SER A 24 1.71 -7.31 -1.97
N SER A 25 1.56 -8.62 -1.76
CA SER A 25 0.53 -9.19 -0.89
C SER A 25 0.71 -8.75 0.57
N ARG A 26 1.96 -8.70 1.06
CA ARG A 26 2.28 -8.18 2.39
C ARG A 26 1.92 -6.70 2.51
N LYS A 27 2.33 -5.88 1.54
CA LYS A 27 1.97 -4.45 1.52
C LYS A 27 0.46 -4.20 1.40
N ALA A 28 -0.26 -5.05 0.68
CA ALA A 28 -1.72 -4.98 0.60
C ALA A 28 -2.37 -5.19 1.97
N LYS A 29 -1.86 -6.12 2.78
CA LYS A 29 -2.36 -6.36 4.15
C LYS A 29 -2.07 -5.16 5.05
N GLU A 30 -0.84 -4.64 5.03
CA GLU A 30 -0.46 -3.42 5.77
C GLU A 30 -1.38 -2.25 5.41
N LEU A 31 -1.66 -2.03 4.12
CA LEU A 31 -2.59 -0.99 3.67
C LEU A 31 -4.01 -1.14 4.25
N VAL A 32 -4.52 -2.37 4.31
CA VAL A 32 -5.84 -2.64 4.88
C VAL A 32 -5.84 -2.34 6.37
N GLU A 33 -4.82 -2.79 7.11
CA GLU A 33 -4.70 -2.53 8.55
C GLU A 33 -4.66 -1.03 8.86
N TRP A 34 -3.84 -0.26 8.15
CA TRP A 34 -3.78 1.20 8.32
C TRP A 34 -5.10 1.88 7.97
N TYR A 35 -5.76 1.42 6.91
CA TYR A 35 -7.06 1.95 6.52
C TYR A 35 -8.14 1.65 7.57
N GLU A 36 -8.14 0.46 8.15
CA GLU A 36 -9.07 0.08 9.23
C GLU A 36 -8.77 0.83 10.53
N PHE A 37 -7.50 1.11 10.82
CA PHE A 37 -7.08 1.94 11.95
C PHE A 37 -7.58 3.39 11.85
N GLY A 38 -7.77 3.89 10.63
CA GLY A 38 -8.35 5.21 10.39
C GLY A 38 -7.57 6.08 9.41
N VAL A 39 -6.45 5.61 8.89
CA VAL A 39 -5.66 6.32 7.89
C VAL A 39 -6.40 6.29 6.55
N LYS A 40 -6.91 7.45 6.12
CA LYS A 40 -7.68 7.57 4.86
C LYS A 40 -6.94 8.37 3.79
N ASP A 41 -5.84 9.02 4.15
CA ASP A 41 -5.07 9.81 3.21
C ASP A 41 -4.19 8.89 2.34
N PRO A 42 -4.29 8.98 0.99
CA PRO A 42 -3.51 8.13 0.10
C PRO A 42 -2.01 8.39 0.15
N ILE A 43 -1.56 9.60 0.46
CA ILE A 43 -0.14 9.94 0.57
C ILE A 43 0.41 9.33 1.86
N GLU A 44 -0.29 9.51 2.98
CA GLU A 44 0.09 8.91 4.27
C GLU A 44 0.15 7.38 4.18
N LEU A 45 -0.85 6.75 3.55
CA LEU A 45 -0.85 5.30 3.30
C LEU A 45 0.34 4.85 2.46
N GLU A 46 0.74 5.66 1.46
CA GLU A 46 1.90 5.37 0.62
C GLU A 46 3.20 5.44 1.42
N GLU A 47 3.37 6.45 2.27
CA GLU A 47 4.54 6.62 3.14
C GLU A 47 4.65 5.51 4.19
N LEU A 48 3.53 5.07 4.77
CA LEU A 48 3.49 3.98 5.74
C LEU A 48 3.96 2.66 5.13
N ILE A 49 3.47 2.29 3.95
CA ILE A 49 3.93 1.07 3.29
C ILE A 49 5.33 1.20 2.68
N ASP A 50 5.81 2.43 2.45
CA ASP A 50 7.21 2.70 2.07
C ASP A 50 8.19 2.48 3.23
N GLY A 51 7.68 2.39 4.47
CA GLY A 51 8.50 2.32 5.68
C GLY A 51 9.22 3.64 5.98
N LYS A 52 8.63 4.78 5.57
CA LYS A 52 9.20 6.12 5.75
C LYS A 52 8.79 6.83 7.04
N ILE A 53 8.03 6.16 7.91
CA ILE A 53 7.49 6.68 9.19
C ILE A 53 8.02 5.83 10.35
#